data_AF-A0A419IZX2-F1
#
_entry.id   AF-A0A419IZX2-F1
#
_cell.length_a   1.000
_cell.length_b   1.000
_cell.length_c   1.000
_cell.angle_alpha   90.00
_cell.angle_beta   90.00
_cell.angle_gamma   90.00
#
_symmetry.space_group_name_H-M   'P 1'
#
loop_
_entity.id
_entity.type
_entity.pdbx_description
1 polymer ?
#
loop_
_entity_poly.entity_id
_entity_poly.type
_entity_poly.pdbx_seq_one_letter_code
_entity_poly.pdbx_strand_id
1 'polypeptide(L)'
;MSTEALASQNPVHLLVNDKIRPYLERLNPAYLPYQEAVAGIAIETAKAGFIQEAGYYLGFIRWDEQRAHALIGIGDTVTPQNSNLLKPDDYFNAAYDTAINGKMQDESRIKILLKLARVKYSRGRRTKKIMDKALEITTGIPESRKKFAYRDVAPTLVMLDRVDEALDLARSLEDEPFAVSILTEVAATVGKRDESGAKSILQEAERKTNLLKTTHSKNTFNIALADVAIGYAQIGSYRYAEQIASDISANNGDVEHIYAEIGLHQARNGQKLQATDSFSRAHSHAVRQAAPNRNPYEWPMYLENIALAEAKAGQFYAALATLSRTTKRHSWYQRIKVAKIELASTYYLPATLEILEASGVLNEDEVQSALSIATARIQYQLQMMSSQRYLFISI
;
A
#
# COMPACT_ATOMS: atom_id res chain seq x y z
N MET A 1 30.03 -4.49 -29.29
CA MET A 1 29.69 -5.57 -28.33
C MET A 1 28.24 -5.94 -28.54
N SER A 2 27.90 -7.23 -28.60
CA SER A 2 26.49 -7.64 -28.67
C SER A 2 25.76 -7.19 -27.40
N THR A 3 24.45 -6.97 -27.50
CA THR A 3 23.57 -6.68 -26.35
C THR A 3 23.69 -7.75 -25.26
N GLU A 4 23.94 -9.00 -25.63
CA GLU A 4 24.21 -10.12 -24.72
C GLU A 4 25.53 -9.97 -23.93
N ALA A 5 26.58 -9.44 -24.54
CA ALA A 5 27.87 -9.21 -23.85
C ALA A 5 27.82 -8.03 -22.87
N LEU A 6 26.88 -7.10 -23.04
CA LEU A 6 26.59 -6.02 -22.08
C LEU A 6 25.65 -6.50 -20.97
N ALA A 7 24.69 -7.39 -21.28
CA ALA A 7 23.78 -8.00 -20.31
C ALA A 7 24.51 -8.89 -19.29
N SER A 8 25.52 -9.65 -19.73
CA SER A 8 26.32 -10.52 -18.85
C SER A 8 27.19 -9.76 -17.85
N GLN A 9 27.39 -8.45 -18.03
CA GLN A 9 28.08 -7.58 -17.07
C GLN A 9 27.13 -6.78 -16.18
N ASN A 10 25.80 -6.93 -16.35
CA ASN A 10 24.85 -6.24 -15.50
C ASN A 10 24.90 -6.81 -14.07
N PRO A 11 25.16 -5.98 -13.03
CA PRO A 11 25.26 -6.45 -11.65
C PRO A 11 24.01 -7.19 -11.16
N VAL A 12 22.82 -6.82 -11.64
CA VAL A 12 21.56 -7.49 -11.31
C VAL A 12 21.52 -8.87 -11.93
N HIS A 13 21.95 -9.01 -13.18
CA HIS A 13 21.99 -10.30 -13.88
C HIS A 13 22.95 -11.27 -13.19
N LEU A 14 24.14 -10.80 -12.81
CA LEU A 14 25.14 -11.60 -12.07
C LEU A 14 24.64 -11.99 -10.67
N LEU A 15 24.07 -11.05 -9.91
CA LEU A 15 23.53 -11.33 -8.58
C LEU A 15 22.41 -12.40 -8.65
N VAL A 16 21.49 -12.22 -9.59
CA VAL A 16 20.32 -13.08 -9.75
C VAL A 16 20.71 -14.49 -10.21
N ASN A 17 21.63 -14.61 -11.18
CA ASN A 17 22.00 -15.90 -11.75
C ASN A 17 23.04 -16.66 -10.91
N ASP A 18 24.02 -15.96 -10.33
CA ASP A 18 25.13 -16.64 -9.66
C ASP A 18 24.85 -16.90 -8.18
N LYS A 19 24.08 -16.02 -7.52
CA LYS A 19 23.82 -16.13 -6.08
C LYS A 19 22.39 -16.58 -5.76
N ILE A 20 21.40 -15.97 -6.40
CA ILE A 20 19.99 -16.18 -6.02
C ILE A 20 19.44 -17.48 -6.63
N ARG A 21 19.71 -17.73 -7.91
CA ARG A 21 19.18 -18.91 -8.62
C ARG A 21 19.53 -20.24 -7.95
N PRO A 22 20.79 -20.55 -7.59
CA PRO A 22 21.11 -21.83 -6.94
C PRO A 22 20.43 -21.99 -5.57
N TYR A 23 20.15 -20.88 -4.89
CA TYR A 23 19.41 -20.89 -3.62
C TYR A 23 17.94 -21.18 -3.85
N LEU A 24 17.31 -20.52 -4.84
CA LEU A 24 15.92 -20.76 -5.18
C LEU A 24 15.65 -22.20 -5.65
N GLU A 25 16.59 -22.82 -6.35
CA GLU A 25 16.48 -24.21 -6.80
C GLU A 25 16.51 -25.23 -5.66
N ARG A 26 17.02 -24.84 -4.48
CA ARG A 26 17.09 -25.69 -3.28
C ARG A 26 15.88 -25.53 -2.34
N LEU A 27 15.13 -24.43 -2.48
CA LEU A 27 14.00 -24.15 -1.61
C LEU A 27 12.76 -24.94 -2.04
N ASN A 28 11.92 -25.31 -1.05
CA ASN A 28 10.69 -26.03 -1.32
C ASN A 28 9.68 -25.12 -2.04
N PRO A 29 9.28 -25.43 -3.29
CA PRO A 29 8.36 -24.61 -4.06
C PRO A 29 6.94 -24.55 -3.46
N ALA A 30 6.60 -25.39 -2.49
CA ALA A 30 5.31 -25.34 -1.82
C ALA A 30 5.20 -24.23 -0.74
N TYR A 31 6.29 -23.55 -0.40
CA TYR A 31 6.30 -22.56 0.67
C TYR A 31 5.88 -21.16 0.17
N LEU A 32 4.89 -20.52 0.83
CA LEU A 32 4.36 -19.21 0.38
C LEU A 32 5.45 -18.12 0.29
N PRO A 33 6.31 -17.90 1.30
CA PRO A 33 7.38 -16.90 1.19
C PRO A 33 8.33 -17.14 0.03
N TYR A 34 8.53 -18.40 -0.38
CA TYR A 34 9.30 -18.71 -1.59
C TYR A 34 8.56 -18.22 -2.84
N GLN A 35 7.26 -18.50 -2.96
CA GLN A 35 6.45 -18.07 -4.09
C GLN A 35 6.38 -16.54 -4.21
N GLU A 36 6.27 -15.83 -3.09
CA GLU A 36 6.31 -14.37 -3.03
C GLU A 36 7.69 -13.82 -3.43
N ALA A 37 8.77 -14.42 -2.94
CA ALA A 37 10.13 -14.01 -3.28
C ALA A 37 10.40 -14.19 -4.78
N VAL A 38 10.04 -15.35 -5.35
CA VAL A 38 10.21 -15.62 -6.80
C VAL A 38 9.36 -14.66 -7.63
N ALA A 39 8.13 -14.36 -7.22
CA ALA A 39 7.30 -13.35 -7.88
C ALA A 39 7.94 -11.96 -7.85
N GLY A 40 8.50 -11.55 -6.71
CA GLY A 40 9.24 -10.31 -6.56
C GLY A 40 10.46 -10.24 -7.47
N ILE A 41 11.27 -11.31 -7.51
CA ILE A 41 12.44 -11.43 -8.38
C ILE A 41 12.03 -11.30 -9.83
N ALA A 42 11.00 -12.02 -10.28
CA ALA A 42 10.52 -11.94 -11.66
C ALA A 42 10.14 -10.50 -12.06
N ILE A 43 9.44 -9.77 -11.17
CA ILE A 43 9.07 -8.37 -11.40
C ILE A 43 10.30 -7.46 -11.48
N GLU A 44 11.23 -7.57 -10.54
CA GLU A 44 12.43 -6.71 -10.52
C GLU A 44 13.36 -7.02 -11.70
N THR A 45 13.49 -8.29 -12.10
CA THR A 45 14.21 -8.71 -13.31
C THR A 45 13.57 -8.10 -14.56
N ALA A 46 12.24 -8.04 -14.63
CA ALA A 46 11.55 -7.38 -15.75
C ALA A 46 11.72 -5.86 -15.75
N LYS A 47 11.67 -5.20 -14.58
CA LYS A 47 12.00 -3.77 -14.43
C LYS A 47 13.43 -3.47 -14.90
N ALA A 48 14.33 -4.43 -14.70
CA ALA A 48 15.70 -4.32 -15.15
C ALA A 48 15.89 -4.44 -16.68
N GLY A 49 14.82 -4.78 -17.42
CA GLY A 49 14.82 -4.97 -18.87
C GLY A 49 15.01 -6.42 -19.32
N PHE A 50 15.21 -7.35 -18.39
CA PHE A 50 15.48 -8.78 -18.65
C PHE A 50 14.17 -9.58 -18.75
N ILE A 51 13.38 -9.30 -19.79
CA ILE A 51 12.02 -9.86 -19.92
C ILE A 51 12.02 -11.38 -20.09
N GLN A 52 13.03 -11.94 -20.77
CA GLN A 52 13.14 -13.40 -20.96
C GLN A 52 13.39 -14.12 -19.63
N GLU A 53 14.32 -13.61 -18.84
CA GLU A 53 14.70 -14.13 -17.55
C GLU A 53 13.57 -13.98 -16.53
N ALA A 54 12.83 -12.86 -16.58
CA ALA A 54 11.60 -12.72 -15.81
C ALA A 54 10.58 -13.82 -16.18
N GLY A 55 10.46 -14.16 -17.47
CA GLY A 55 9.68 -15.29 -17.97
C GLY A 55 10.14 -16.64 -17.44
N TYR A 56 11.46 -16.85 -17.31
CA TYR A 56 12.02 -18.04 -16.66
C TYR A 56 11.56 -18.14 -15.20
N TYR A 57 11.65 -17.06 -14.43
CA TYR A 57 11.22 -17.04 -13.02
C TYR A 57 9.73 -17.29 -12.84
N LEU A 58 8.88 -16.80 -13.76
CA LEU A 58 7.45 -17.13 -13.76
C LEU A 58 7.18 -18.64 -13.80
N GLY A 59 8.05 -19.45 -14.44
CA GLY A 59 7.93 -20.90 -14.51
C GLY A 59 8.06 -21.63 -13.17
N PHE A 60 8.68 -20.99 -12.18
CA PHE A 60 8.85 -21.53 -10.82
C PHE A 60 7.68 -21.20 -9.89
N ILE A 61 6.79 -20.29 -10.30
CA ILE A 61 5.65 -19.87 -9.49
C ILE A 61 4.51 -20.88 -9.66
N ARG A 62 4.21 -21.62 -8.59
CA ARG A 62 3.19 -22.66 -8.53
C ARG A 62 1.85 -22.16 -8.02
N TRP A 63 1.84 -21.06 -7.27
CA TRP A 63 0.62 -20.52 -6.69
C TRP A 63 0.02 -19.48 -7.62
N ASP A 64 -1.23 -19.70 -8.02
CA ASP A 64 -1.87 -18.89 -9.07
C ASP A 64 -2.00 -17.41 -8.68
N GLU A 65 -2.18 -17.11 -7.39
CA GLU A 65 -2.21 -15.73 -6.90
C GLU A 65 -0.88 -15.02 -7.13
N GLN A 66 0.24 -15.61 -6.68
CA GLN A 66 1.59 -15.03 -6.86
C GLN A 66 1.95 -14.98 -8.34
N ARG A 67 1.52 -15.96 -9.13
CA ARG A 67 1.75 -16.01 -10.58
C ARG A 67 1.01 -14.87 -11.28
N ALA A 68 -0.28 -14.67 -11.00
CA ALA A 68 -1.05 -13.57 -11.55
C ALA A 68 -0.47 -12.21 -11.12
N HIS A 69 -0.04 -12.09 -9.86
CA HIS A 69 0.61 -10.89 -9.35
C HIS A 69 1.90 -10.55 -10.10
N ALA A 70 2.76 -11.55 -10.36
CA ALA A 70 3.98 -11.41 -11.13
C ALA A 70 3.70 -11.06 -12.60
N LEU A 71 2.73 -11.73 -13.23
CA LEU A 71 2.30 -11.43 -14.60
C LEU A 71 1.83 -9.97 -14.75
N ILE A 72 1.04 -9.45 -13.81
CA ILE A 72 0.64 -8.03 -13.80
C ILE A 72 1.86 -7.11 -13.70
N GLY A 73 2.78 -7.41 -12.77
CA GLY A 73 3.98 -6.60 -12.56
C GLY A 73 4.90 -6.57 -13.78
N ILE A 74 5.12 -7.72 -14.43
CA ILE A 74 5.91 -7.81 -15.67
C ILE A 74 5.19 -7.08 -16.82
N GLY A 75 3.89 -7.28 -16.99
CA GLY A 75 3.12 -6.58 -18.01
C GLY A 75 3.18 -5.05 -17.87
N ASP A 76 3.31 -4.53 -16.65
CA ASP A 76 3.46 -3.09 -16.40
C ASP A 76 4.85 -2.55 -16.80
N THR A 77 5.88 -3.39 -16.74
CA THR A 77 7.27 -2.98 -17.06
C THR A 77 7.60 -3.12 -18.54
N VAL A 78 6.86 -3.97 -19.25
CA VAL A 78 7.06 -4.18 -20.69
C VAL A 78 6.60 -2.95 -21.47
N THR A 79 7.45 -2.48 -22.37
CA THR A 79 7.20 -1.42 -23.35
C THR A 79 7.42 -1.96 -24.76
N PRO A 80 6.86 -1.33 -25.79
CA PRO A 80 7.12 -1.75 -27.17
C PRO A 80 8.61 -1.80 -27.54
N GLN A 81 9.45 -0.97 -26.90
CA GLN A 81 10.89 -0.91 -27.19
C GLN A 81 11.70 -2.03 -26.51
N ASN A 82 11.21 -2.62 -25.42
CA ASN A 82 11.92 -3.68 -24.68
C ASN A 82 11.30 -5.08 -24.88
N SER A 83 10.25 -5.19 -25.69
CA SER A 83 9.55 -6.44 -25.96
C SER A 83 9.94 -7.03 -27.32
N ASN A 84 10.98 -7.87 -27.36
CA ASN A 84 11.29 -8.64 -28.56
C ASN A 84 10.39 -9.88 -28.75
N LEU A 85 9.59 -10.25 -27.73
CA LEU A 85 8.89 -11.54 -27.69
C LEU A 85 7.40 -11.47 -27.35
N LEU A 86 7.00 -10.66 -26.36
CA LEU A 86 5.61 -10.61 -25.88
C LEU A 86 5.15 -9.19 -25.61
N LYS A 87 3.95 -8.85 -26.06
CA LYS A 87 3.36 -7.53 -25.80
C LYS A 87 2.87 -7.46 -24.35
N PRO A 88 2.78 -6.25 -23.76
CA PRO A 88 2.20 -6.08 -22.42
C PRO A 88 0.83 -6.75 -22.23
N ASP A 89 0.01 -6.75 -23.28
CA ASP A 89 -1.32 -7.37 -23.23
C ASP A 89 -1.27 -8.89 -23.07
N ASP A 90 -0.24 -9.56 -23.56
CA ASP A 90 -0.12 -11.02 -23.43
C ASP A 90 0.04 -11.40 -21.95
N TYR A 91 0.85 -10.65 -21.19
CA TYR A 91 0.98 -10.80 -19.74
C TYR A 91 -0.30 -10.45 -18.99
N PHE A 92 -0.99 -9.37 -19.39
CA PHE A 92 -2.26 -8.98 -18.77
C PHE A 92 -3.38 -9.99 -19.03
N ASN A 93 -3.44 -10.56 -20.23
CA ASN A 93 -4.40 -11.60 -20.57
C ASN A 93 -4.09 -12.88 -19.79
N ALA A 94 -2.82 -13.30 -19.72
CA ALA A 94 -2.41 -14.43 -18.89
C ALA A 94 -2.74 -14.20 -17.40
N ALA A 95 -2.55 -12.97 -16.88
CA ALA A 95 -2.92 -12.64 -15.50
C ALA A 95 -4.43 -12.73 -15.28
N TYR A 96 -5.23 -12.23 -16.22
CA TYR A 96 -6.68 -12.35 -16.19
C TYR A 96 -7.11 -13.83 -16.20
N ASP A 97 -6.58 -14.63 -17.13
CA ASP A 97 -6.91 -16.05 -17.24
C ASP A 97 -6.50 -16.83 -15.99
N THR A 98 -5.36 -16.48 -15.39
CA THR A 98 -4.92 -17.05 -14.11
C THR A 98 -5.87 -16.66 -12.99
N ALA A 99 -6.35 -15.42 -12.93
CA ALA A 99 -7.31 -14.97 -11.93
C ALA A 99 -8.65 -15.71 -12.03
N ILE A 100 -9.13 -15.95 -13.26
CA ILE A 100 -10.44 -16.57 -13.50
C ILE A 100 -10.38 -18.09 -13.34
N ASN A 101 -9.38 -18.73 -13.92
CA ASN A 101 -9.30 -20.20 -14.00
C ASN A 101 -8.39 -20.82 -12.94
N GLY A 102 -7.59 -20.01 -12.25
CA GLY A 102 -6.66 -20.46 -11.22
C GLY A 102 -7.35 -20.91 -9.93
N LYS A 103 -6.63 -21.75 -9.18
CA LYS A 103 -6.99 -22.24 -7.86
C LYS A 103 -6.66 -21.18 -6.81
N MET A 104 -7.57 -20.21 -6.63
CA MET A 104 -7.48 -19.20 -5.59
C MET A 104 -8.84 -18.94 -4.95
N GLN A 105 -8.85 -18.28 -3.78
CA GLN A 105 -10.08 -17.84 -3.12
C GLN A 105 -10.65 -16.60 -3.83
N ASP A 106 -11.96 -16.37 -3.69
CA ASP A 106 -12.64 -15.25 -4.38
C ASP A 106 -12.08 -13.89 -3.95
N GLU A 107 -11.72 -13.73 -2.68
CA GLU A 107 -11.08 -12.52 -2.18
C GLU A 107 -9.72 -12.26 -2.88
N SER A 108 -8.93 -13.32 -3.11
CA SER A 108 -7.69 -13.23 -3.89
C SER A 108 -7.96 -12.91 -5.36
N ARG A 109 -9.00 -13.53 -5.97
CA ARG A 109 -9.41 -13.22 -7.36
C ARG A 109 -9.73 -11.74 -7.51
N ILE A 110 -10.55 -11.20 -6.62
CA ILE A 110 -10.94 -9.78 -6.62
C ILE A 110 -9.70 -8.91 -6.54
N LYS A 111 -8.81 -9.14 -5.56
CA LYS A 111 -7.58 -8.34 -5.42
C LYS A 111 -6.72 -8.32 -6.69
N ILE A 112 -6.54 -9.48 -7.33
CA ILE A 112 -5.80 -9.60 -8.58
C ILE A 112 -6.51 -8.84 -9.72
N LEU A 113 -7.82 -9.00 -9.88
CA LEU A 113 -8.60 -8.31 -10.91
C LEU A 113 -8.58 -6.79 -10.72
N LEU A 114 -8.71 -6.31 -9.47
CA LEU A 114 -8.61 -4.89 -9.15
C LEU A 114 -7.22 -4.33 -9.45
N LYS A 115 -6.15 -5.05 -9.08
CA LYS A 115 -4.77 -4.67 -9.41
C LYS A 115 -4.58 -4.60 -10.92
N LEU A 116 -5.06 -5.60 -11.66
CA LEU A 116 -4.98 -5.66 -13.12
C LEU A 116 -5.74 -4.48 -13.77
N ALA A 117 -6.96 -4.18 -13.30
CA ALA A 117 -7.74 -3.06 -13.78
C ALA A 117 -7.02 -1.73 -13.55
N ARG A 118 -6.46 -1.52 -12.35
CA ARG A 118 -5.69 -0.30 -12.03
C ARG A 118 -4.50 -0.11 -12.96
N VAL A 119 -3.70 -1.15 -13.18
CA VAL A 119 -2.53 -1.12 -14.06
C VAL A 119 -2.92 -0.95 -15.53
N LYS A 120 -3.97 -1.61 -16.01
CA LYS A 120 -4.42 -1.40 -17.40
C LYS A 120 -4.96 0.02 -17.61
N TYR A 121 -5.70 0.55 -16.66
CA TYR A 121 -6.25 1.91 -16.74
C TYR A 121 -5.17 2.98 -16.77
N SER A 122 -4.14 2.89 -15.92
CA SER A 122 -3.02 3.84 -15.92
C SER A 122 -2.26 3.86 -17.26
N ARG A 123 -2.38 2.79 -18.05
CA ARG A 123 -1.81 2.67 -19.41
C ARG A 123 -2.81 3.02 -20.52
N GLY A 124 -3.97 3.61 -20.19
CA GLY A 124 -5.01 3.99 -21.15
C GLY A 124 -5.71 2.80 -21.81
N ARG A 125 -5.69 1.61 -21.20
CA ARG A 125 -6.28 0.38 -21.76
C ARG A 125 -7.68 0.14 -21.19
N ARG A 126 -8.50 -0.58 -21.97
CA ARG A 126 -9.87 -0.95 -21.57
C ARG A 126 -9.86 -1.89 -20.36
N THR A 127 -10.69 -1.57 -19.35
CA THR A 127 -10.80 -2.32 -18.09
C THR A 127 -12.19 -2.87 -17.80
N LYS A 128 -13.21 -2.48 -18.58
CA LYS A 128 -14.63 -2.82 -18.34
C LYS A 128 -14.83 -4.31 -18.02
N LYS A 129 -14.37 -5.21 -18.90
CA LYS A 129 -14.48 -6.67 -18.71
C LYS A 129 -13.88 -7.16 -17.38
N ILE A 130 -12.73 -6.59 -16.98
CA ILE A 130 -12.03 -6.99 -15.75
C ILE A 130 -12.84 -6.56 -14.54
N MET A 131 -13.35 -5.33 -14.55
CA MET A 131 -14.15 -4.81 -13.44
C MET A 131 -15.52 -5.45 -13.34
N ASP A 132 -16.19 -5.69 -14.46
CA ASP A 132 -17.49 -6.35 -14.47
C ASP A 132 -17.36 -7.77 -13.88
N LYS A 133 -16.24 -8.46 -14.18
CA LYS A 133 -15.96 -9.77 -13.57
C LYS A 133 -15.59 -9.67 -12.09
N ALA A 134 -14.84 -8.65 -11.67
CA ALA A 134 -14.57 -8.41 -10.25
C ALA A 134 -15.87 -8.18 -9.48
N LEU A 135 -16.77 -7.36 -10.01
CA LEU A 135 -18.10 -7.11 -9.45
C LEU A 135 -18.94 -8.37 -9.37
N GLU A 136 -19.00 -9.17 -10.44
CA GLU A 136 -19.72 -10.44 -10.46
C GLU A 136 -19.28 -11.34 -9.29
N ILE A 137 -17.96 -11.55 -9.13
CA ILE A 137 -17.40 -12.34 -8.03
C ILE A 137 -17.75 -11.72 -6.69
N THR A 138 -17.56 -10.40 -6.55
CA THR A 138 -17.87 -9.65 -5.32
C THR A 138 -19.34 -9.79 -4.90
N THR A 139 -20.28 -9.77 -5.84
CA THR A 139 -21.71 -9.96 -5.55
C THR A 139 -22.07 -11.40 -5.16
N GLY A 140 -21.27 -12.38 -5.59
CA GLY A 140 -21.43 -13.79 -5.22
C GLY A 140 -20.84 -14.16 -3.86
N ILE A 141 -20.09 -13.27 -3.21
CA ILE A 141 -19.52 -13.51 -1.88
C ILE A 141 -20.63 -13.51 -0.81
N PRO A 142 -20.57 -14.42 0.19
CA PRO A 142 -21.51 -14.41 1.31
C PRO A 142 -21.57 -13.06 2.03
N GLU A 143 -22.77 -12.68 2.48
CA GLU A 143 -23.04 -11.36 3.08
C GLU A 143 -22.07 -11.00 4.22
N SER A 144 -21.71 -11.97 5.05
CA SER A 144 -20.76 -11.81 6.17
C SER A 144 -19.36 -11.33 5.75
N ARG A 145 -18.98 -11.54 4.49
CA ARG A 145 -17.68 -11.15 3.92
C ARG A 145 -17.78 -10.04 2.87
N LYS A 146 -18.97 -9.79 2.35
CA LYS A 146 -19.23 -8.81 1.28
C LYS A 146 -18.70 -7.42 1.61
N LYS A 147 -18.83 -6.99 2.87
CA LYS A 147 -18.29 -5.69 3.35
C LYS A 147 -16.81 -5.46 3.06
N PHE A 148 -15.97 -6.49 3.19
CA PHE A 148 -14.54 -6.36 2.90
C PHE A 148 -14.28 -6.29 1.39
N ALA A 149 -15.02 -7.07 0.61
CA ALA A 149 -14.92 -7.03 -0.85
C ALA A 149 -15.39 -5.69 -1.43
N TYR A 150 -16.51 -5.15 -0.92
CA TYR A 150 -17.04 -3.85 -1.36
C TYR A 150 -16.06 -2.71 -1.07
N ARG A 151 -15.44 -2.74 0.12
CA ARG A 151 -14.38 -1.80 0.50
C ARG A 151 -13.20 -1.83 -0.47
N ASP A 152 -12.74 -3.01 -0.90
CA ASP A 152 -11.63 -3.11 -1.86
C ASP A 152 -12.03 -2.64 -3.28
N VAL A 153 -13.26 -2.93 -3.70
CA VAL A 153 -13.77 -2.66 -5.05
C VAL A 153 -14.11 -1.18 -5.26
N ALA A 154 -14.79 -0.54 -4.31
CA ALA A 154 -15.36 0.80 -4.48
C ALA A 154 -14.32 1.87 -4.88
N PRO A 155 -13.13 1.97 -4.26
CA PRO A 155 -12.10 2.93 -4.69
C PRO A 155 -11.62 2.68 -6.13
N THR A 156 -11.62 1.43 -6.59
CA THR A 156 -11.25 1.09 -7.97
C THR A 156 -12.31 1.54 -8.95
N LEU A 157 -13.59 1.40 -8.62
CA LEU A 157 -14.68 1.92 -9.44
C LEU A 157 -14.57 3.44 -9.62
N VAL A 158 -14.34 4.18 -8.54
CA VAL A 158 -14.14 5.64 -8.60
C VAL A 158 -12.96 6.00 -9.48
N MET A 159 -11.82 5.29 -9.33
CA MET A 159 -10.63 5.55 -10.16
C MET A 159 -10.92 5.40 -11.66
N LEU A 160 -11.82 4.47 -12.01
CA LEU A 160 -12.28 4.16 -13.36
C LEU A 160 -13.52 4.96 -13.79
N ASP A 161 -13.85 6.04 -13.08
CA ASP A 161 -14.95 6.95 -13.38
C ASP A 161 -16.36 6.32 -13.27
N ARG A 162 -16.49 5.28 -12.44
CA ARG A 162 -17.76 4.59 -12.12
C ARG A 162 -18.22 4.95 -10.71
N VAL A 163 -18.35 6.24 -10.42
CA VAL A 163 -18.64 6.76 -9.07
C VAL A 163 -19.99 6.28 -8.55
N ASP A 164 -21.03 6.32 -9.39
CA ASP A 164 -22.39 5.91 -9.00
C ASP A 164 -22.42 4.45 -8.54
N GLU A 165 -21.76 3.55 -9.27
CA GLU A 165 -21.68 2.14 -8.87
C GLU A 165 -20.91 1.94 -7.56
N ALA A 166 -19.89 2.76 -7.28
CA ALA A 166 -19.17 2.72 -6.00
C ALA A 166 -20.08 3.15 -4.84
N LEU A 167 -20.92 4.17 -5.06
CA LEU A 167 -21.90 4.64 -4.08
C LEU A 167 -23.02 3.61 -3.88
N ASP A 168 -23.49 2.96 -4.95
CA ASP A 168 -24.49 1.91 -4.86
C ASP A 168 -23.99 0.71 -4.04
N LEU A 169 -22.71 0.32 -4.21
CA LEU A 169 -22.09 -0.70 -3.35
C LEU A 169 -22.14 -0.29 -1.87
N ALA A 170 -21.73 0.94 -1.55
CA ALA A 170 -21.74 1.45 -0.17
C ALA A 170 -23.17 1.49 0.41
N ARG A 171 -24.15 1.95 -0.37
CA ARG A 171 -25.56 2.09 0.04
C ARG A 171 -26.29 0.75 0.15
N SER A 172 -25.86 -0.26 -0.60
CA SER A 172 -26.45 -1.60 -0.56
C SER A 172 -26.00 -2.44 0.64
N LEU A 173 -25.02 -1.96 1.41
CA LEU A 173 -24.50 -2.70 2.56
C LEU A 173 -25.39 -2.49 3.80
N GLU A 174 -25.88 -3.59 4.37
CA GLU A 174 -26.70 -3.57 5.61
C GLU A 174 -25.90 -3.16 6.85
N ASP A 175 -24.60 -3.45 6.86
CA ASP A 175 -23.67 -3.10 7.94
C ASP A 175 -23.34 -1.59 7.87
N GLU A 176 -24.19 -0.76 8.45
CA GLU A 176 -24.14 0.70 8.39
C GLU A 176 -22.76 1.31 8.77
N PRO A 177 -22.06 0.87 9.84
CA PRO A 177 -20.70 1.33 10.12
C PRO A 177 -19.72 1.07 8.96
N PHE A 178 -19.83 -0.07 8.28
CA PHE A 178 -19.00 -0.36 7.12
C PHE A 178 -19.44 0.44 5.89
N ALA A 179 -20.73 0.71 5.72
CA ALA A 179 -21.23 1.58 4.66
C ALA A 179 -20.61 2.99 4.77
N VAL A 180 -20.54 3.55 5.98
CA VAL A 180 -19.85 4.82 6.27
C VAL A 180 -18.38 4.74 5.85
N SER A 181 -17.67 3.68 6.23
CA SER A 181 -16.26 3.48 5.89
C SER A 181 -16.01 3.43 4.37
N ILE A 182 -16.93 2.81 3.61
CA ILE A 182 -16.82 2.77 2.15
C ILE A 182 -17.11 4.16 1.54
N LEU A 183 -18.13 4.88 2.05
CA LEU A 183 -18.45 6.23 1.58
C LEU A 183 -17.28 7.20 1.80
N THR A 184 -16.59 7.11 2.94
CA THR A 184 -15.43 7.99 3.23
C THR A 184 -14.24 7.67 2.30
N GLU A 185 -13.98 6.40 2.01
CA GLU A 185 -12.94 6.00 1.03
C GLU A 185 -13.28 6.42 -0.40
N VAL A 186 -14.56 6.33 -0.78
CA VAL A 186 -15.07 6.82 -2.06
C VAL A 186 -14.88 8.33 -2.15
N ALA A 187 -15.30 9.08 -1.13
CA ALA A 187 -15.13 10.53 -1.07
C ALA A 187 -13.65 10.94 -1.18
N ALA A 188 -12.75 10.27 -0.45
CA ALA A 188 -11.32 10.52 -0.51
C ALA A 188 -10.74 10.30 -1.92
N THR A 189 -11.28 9.34 -2.65
CA THR A 189 -10.86 9.06 -4.03
C THR A 189 -11.44 10.09 -5.01
N VAL A 190 -12.71 10.47 -4.85
CA VAL A 190 -13.37 11.52 -5.64
C VAL A 190 -12.70 12.88 -5.42
N GLY A 191 -12.32 13.20 -4.19
CA GLY A 191 -11.75 14.51 -3.79
C GLY A 191 -10.42 14.83 -4.45
N LYS A 192 -9.75 13.84 -5.06
CA LYS A 192 -8.56 14.06 -5.89
C LYS A 192 -8.88 14.81 -7.20
N ARG A 193 -10.15 14.86 -7.61
CA ARG A 193 -10.62 15.46 -8.88
C ARG A 193 -11.79 16.41 -8.66
N ASP A 194 -12.65 16.15 -7.68
CA ASP A 194 -13.84 16.93 -7.37
C ASP A 194 -14.04 17.05 -5.85
N GLU A 195 -13.59 18.16 -5.28
CA GLU A 195 -13.74 18.45 -3.85
C GLU A 195 -15.21 18.61 -3.45
N SER A 196 -16.06 19.17 -4.31
CA SER A 196 -17.47 19.42 -4.01
C SER A 196 -18.26 18.12 -3.94
N GLY A 197 -18.08 17.24 -4.94
CA GLY A 197 -18.66 15.90 -4.94
C GLY A 197 -18.20 15.08 -3.73
N ALA A 198 -16.91 15.10 -3.41
CA ALA A 198 -16.37 14.43 -2.23
C ALA A 198 -17.00 14.92 -0.93
N LYS A 199 -17.16 16.24 -0.77
CA LYS A 199 -17.84 16.83 0.39
C LYS A 199 -19.30 16.39 0.49
N SER A 200 -20.03 16.32 -0.63
CA SER A 200 -21.40 15.82 -0.64
C SER A 200 -21.48 14.36 -0.16
N ILE A 201 -20.54 13.52 -0.57
CA ILE A 201 -20.46 12.12 -0.14
C ILE A 201 -20.12 12.02 1.36
N LEU A 202 -19.19 12.85 1.87
CA LEU A 202 -18.88 12.89 3.30
C LEU A 202 -20.07 13.35 4.15
N GLN A 203 -20.87 14.29 3.66
CA GLN A 203 -22.11 14.70 4.33
C GLN A 203 -23.13 13.55 4.37
N GLU A 204 -23.20 12.71 3.34
CA GLU A 204 -24.01 11.49 3.38
C GLU A 204 -23.48 10.50 4.43
N ALA A 205 -22.17 10.27 4.46
CA ALA A 205 -21.51 9.42 5.46
C ALA A 205 -21.79 9.93 6.89
N GLU A 206 -21.71 11.24 7.12
CA GLU A 206 -22.02 11.88 8.40
C GLU A 206 -23.49 11.69 8.81
N ARG A 207 -24.44 11.85 7.88
CA ARG A 207 -25.86 11.59 8.15
C ARG A 207 -26.07 10.13 8.59
N LYS A 208 -25.44 9.17 7.91
CA LYS A 208 -25.48 7.75 8.29
C LYS A 208 -24.86 7.52 9.65
N THR A 209 -23.68 8.09 9.93
CA THR A 209 -23.05 8.04 11.25
C THR A 209 -23.95 8.58 12.36
N ASN A 210 -24.67 9.67 12.13
CA ASN A 210 -25.61 10.23 13.10
C ASN A 210 -26.77 9.28 13.45
N LEU A 211 -27.19 8.41 12.52
CA LEU A 211 -28.18 7.36 12.80
C LEU A 211 -27.62 6.25 13.71
N LEU A 212 -26.30 6.02 13.71
CA LEU A 212 -25.64 5.06 14.58
C LEU A 212 -25.69 5.48 16.05
N LYS A 213 -25.80 6.78 16.32
CA LYS A 213 -25.79 7.35 17.69
C LYS A 213 -26.85 6.74 18.60
N THR A 214 -28.02 6.40 18.04
CA THR A 214 -29.15 5.84 18.79
C THR A 214 -29.35 4.34 18.59
N THR A 215 -28.71 3.76 17.57
CA THR A 215 -28.94 2.36 17.16
C THR A 215 -27.78 1.44 17.52
N HIS A 216 -26.60 1.98 17.80
CA HIS A 216 -25.38 1.21 18.03
C HIS A 216 -24.67 1.62 19.32
N SER A 217 -23.68 0.82 19.72
CA SER A 217 -22.82 1.15 20.84
C SER A 217 -22.10 2.49 20.59
N LYS A 218 -21.80 3.21 21.67
CA LYS A 218 -21.02 4.45 21.62
C LYS A 218 -19.66 4.25 20.92
N ASN A 219 -19.04 3.09 21.09
CA ASN A 219 -17.78 2.75 20.44
C ASN A 219 -17.95 2.68 18.91
N THR A 220 -18.98 1.98 18.44
CA THR A 220 -19.30 1.87 17.01
C THR A 220 -19.59 3.24 16.38
N PHE A 221 -20.36 4.09 17.07
CA PHE A 221 -20.61 5.46 16.64
C PHE A 221 -19.31 6.27 16.53
N ASN A 222 -18.44 6.21 17.54
CA ASN A 222 -17.17 6.93 17.54
C ASN A 222 -16.22 6.45 16.42
N ILE A 223 -16.19 5.15 16.12
CA ILE A 223 -15.39 4.60 15.01
C ILE A 223 -15.88 5.14 13.66
N ALA A 224 -17.19 5.09 13.41
CA ALA A 224 -17.76 5.63 12.17
C ALA A 224 -17.56 7.15 12.05
N LEU A 225 -17.62 7.89 13.17
CA LEU A 225 -17.36 9.32 13.19
C LEU A 225 -15.88 9.64 12.96
N ALA A 226 -14.96 8.78 13.41
CA ALA A 226 -13.54 8.87 13.12
C ALA A 226 -13.25 8.70 11.63
N ASP A 227 -13.88 7.71 10.97
CA ASP A 227 -13.77 7.52 9.51
C ASP A 227 -14.22 8.78 8.75
N VAL A 228 -15.30 9.44 9.19
CA VAL A 228 -15.77 10.70 8.60
C VAL A 228 -14.75 11.83 8.80
N ALA A 229 -14.18 11.97 10.00
CA ALA A 229 -13.14 12.96 10.27
C ALA A 229 -11.91 12.75 9.38
N ILE A 230 -11.45 11.51 9.24
CA ILE A 230 -10.33 11.14 8.35
C ILE A 230 -10.67 11.46 6.90
N GLY A 231 -11.91 11.16 6.46
CA GLY A 231 -12.38 11.52 5.12
C GLY A 231 -12.32 13.03 4.84
N TYR A 232 -12.73 13.86 5.81
CA TYR A 232 -12.59 15.31 5.69
C TYR A 232 -11.12 15.76 5.65
N ALA A 233 -10.24 15.13 6.44
CA ALA A 233 -8.80 15.42 6.38
C ALA A 233 -8.20 15.06 5.01
N GLN A 234 -8.63 13.93 4.42
CA GLN A 234 -8.18 13.47 3.11
C GLN A 234 -8.49 14.44 1.98
N ILE A 235 -9.61 15.17 2.08
CA ILE A 235 -10.00 16.21 1.11
C ILE A 235 -9.53 17.62 1.50
N GLY A 236 -8.66 17.74 2.53
CA GLY A 236 -8.08 19.03 2.95
C GLY A 236 -8.94 19.86 3.90
N SER A 237 -10.11 19.36 4.33
CA SER A 237 -11.00 20.02 5.29
C SER A 237 -10.55 19.83 6.75
N TYR A 238 -9.30 20.17 7.05
CA TYR A 238 -8.64 19.85 8.33
C TYR A 238 -9.32 20.44 9.56
N ARG A 239 -9.77 21.71 9.51
CA ARG A 239 -10.45 22.33 10.66
C ARG A 239 -11.72 21.59 11.05
N TYR A 240 -12.45 21.09 10.06
CA TYR A 240 -13.67 20.33 10.31
C TYR A 240 -13.36 18.92 10.82
N ALA A 241 -12.33 18.26 10.26
CA ALA A 241 -11.81 17.00 10.80
C ALA A 241 -11.37 17.14 12.28
N GLU A 242 -10.66 18.23 12.62
CA GLU A 242 -10.24 18.53 14.00
C GLU A 242 -11.44 18.80 14.93
N GLN A 243 -12.48 19.49 14.44
CA GLN A 243 -13.71 19.70 15.21
C GLN A 243 -14.37 18.36 15.56
N ILE A 244 -14.52 17.47 14.57
CA ILE A 244 -15.08 16.13 14.80
C ILE A 244 -14.21 15.33 15.79
N ALA A 245 -12.88 15.39 15.65
CA ALA A 245 -11.96 14.74 16.60
C ALA A 245 -12.12 15.30 18.02
N SER A 246 -12.33 16.61 18.17
CA SER A 246 -12.60 17.24 19.45
C SER A 246 -13.91 16.72 20.07
N ASP A 247 -14.97 16.60 19.27
CA ASP A 247 -16.27 16.09 19.71
C ASP A 247 -16.18 14.61 20.15
N ILE A 248 -15.42 13.78 19.42
CA ILE A 248 -15.15 12.38 19.82
C ILE A 248 -14.40 12.35 21.16
N SER A 249 -13.35 13.17 21.30
CA SER A 249 -12.56 13.21 22.53
C SER A 249 -13.37 13.67 23.73
N ALA A 250 -14.25 14.67 23.57
CA ALA A 250 -15.15 15.13 24.62
C ALA A 250 -16.12 14.02 25.07
N ASN A 251 -16.38 13.07 24.18
CA ASN A 251 -17.16 11.88 24.44
C ASN A 251 -16.34 10.66 24.88
N ASN A 252 -15.10 10.83 25.36
CA ASN A 252 -14.21 9.74 25.80
C ASN A 252 -13.89 8.72 24.68
N GLY A 253 -13.94 9.13 23.42
CA GLY A 253 -13.46 8.31 22.30
C GLY A 253 -11.96 8.47 22.09
N ASP A 254 -11.37 7.47 21.42
CA ASP A 254 -9.95 7.45 21.06
C ASP A 254 -9.75 8.27 19.77
N VAL A 255 -8.81 9.22 19.80
CA VAL A 255 -8.67 10.26 18.77
C VAL A 255 -7.23 10.44 18.29
N GLU A 256 -6.29 9.75 18.93
CA GLU A 256 -4.87 9.77 18.57
C GLU A 256 -4.64 9.35 17.11
N HIS A 257 -5.33 8.30 16.63
CA HIS A 257 -5.24 7.91 15.24
C HIS A 257 -5.82 8.97 14.28
N ILE A 258 -6.89 9.68 14.67
CA ILE A 258 -7.51 10.74 13.86
C ILE A 258 -6.53 11.90 13.70
N TYR A 259 -5.94 12.37 14.80
CA TYR A 259 -4.93 13.44 14.74
C TYR A 259 -3.67 13.01 13.97
N ALA A 260 -3.27 11.75 14.05
CA ALA A 260 -2.16 11.23 13.24
C ALA A 260 -2.47 11.25 11.73
N GLU A 261 -3.67 10.85 11.32
CA GLU A 261 -4.10 10.92 9.91
C GLU A 261 -4.27 12.37 9.43
N ILE A 262 -4.82 13.28 10.27
CA ILE A 262 -4.86 14.73 9.97
C ILE A 262 -3.43 15.25 9.72
N GLY A 263 -2.49 14.92 10.61
CA GLY A 263 -1.09 15.31 10.48
C GLY A 263 -0.44 14.78 9.20
N LEU A 264 -0.68 13.51 8.86
CA LEU A 264 -0.21 12.90 7.61
C LEU A 264 -0.72 13.66 6.39
N HIS A 265 -2.01 13.98 6.32
CA HIS A 265 -2.60 14.65 5.18
C HIS A 265 -2.16 16.13 5.08
N GLN A 266 -2.05 16.83 6.21
CA GLN A 266 -1.45 18.16 6.28
C GLN A 266 -0.01 18.16 5.73
N ALA A 267 0.83 17.19 6.13
CA ALA A 267 2.21 17.09 5.66
C ALA A 267 2.29 16.84 4.16
N ARG A 268 1.46 15.94 3.63
CA ARG A 268 1.37 15.65 2.18
C ARG A 268 0.96 16.87 1.36
N ASN A 269 0.14 17.74 1.93
CA ASN A 269 -0.29 19.01 1.33
C ASN A 269 0.64 20.19 1.68
N GLY A 270 1.85 19.93 2.17
CA GLY A 270 2.88 20.94 2.43
C GLY A 270 2.70 21.75 3.71
N GLN A 271 1.68 21.47 4.53
CA GLN A 271 1.38 22.16 5.78
C GLN A 271 2.19 21.60 6.95
N LYS A 272 3.53 21.70 6.86
CA LYS A 272 4.47 21.03 7.77
C LYS A 272 4.26 21.41 9.25
N LEU A 273 4.04 22.70 9.54
CA LEU A 273 3.87 23.17 10.92
C LEU A 273 2.57 22.64 11.54
N GLN A 274 1.48 22.71 10.79
CA GLN A 274 0.19 22.17 11.20
C GLN A 274 0.26 20.65 11.40
N ALA A 275 0.95 19.95 10.49
CA ALA A 275 1.18 18.52 10.62
C ALA A 275 1.88 18.16 11.94
N THR A 276 2.93 18.91 12.30
CA THR A 276 3.64 18.73 13.57
C THR A 276 2.74 19.00 14.79
N ASP A 277 1.88 20.01 14.74
CA ASP A 277 0.89 20.26 15.80
C ASP A 277 -0.09 19.08 15.94
N SER A 278 -0.62 18.59 14.82
CA SER A 278 -1.52 17.43 14.80
C SER A 278 -0.86 16.17 15.35
N PHE A 279 0.38 15.85 14.96
CA PHE A 279 1.15 14.75 15.55
C PHE A 279 1.37 14.95 17.06
N SER A 280 1.67 16.18 17.51
CA SER A 280 1.87 16.48 18.93
C SER A 280 0.57 16.29 19.74
N ARG A 281 -0.59 16.64 19.17
CA ARG A 281 -1.90 16.33 19.76
C ARG A 281 -2.12 14.81 19.83
N ALA A 282 -1.84 14.08 18.75
CA ALA A 282 -1.94 12.62 18.73
C ALA A 282 -1.11 11.97 19.85
N HIS A 283 0.15 12.38 20.00
CA HIS A 283 1.03 11.96 21.11
C HIS A 283 0.43 12.27 22.48
N SER A 284 -0.06 13.49 22.67
CA SER A 284 -0.64 13.93 23.95
C SER A 284 -1.90 13.14 24.32
N HIS A 285 -2.70 12.74 23.34
CA HIS A 285 -3.82 11.81 23.54
C HIS A 285 -3.33 10.39 23.87
N ALA A 286 -2.38 9.84 23.11
CA ALA A 286 -1.81 8.52 23.36
C ALA A 286 -1.16 8.39 24.75
N VAL A 287 -0.51 9.45 25.24
CA VAL A 287 0.08 9.46 26.60
C VAL A 287 -1.01 9.52 27.68
N ARG A 288 -2.07 10.32 27.50
CA ARG A 288 -3.21 10.34 28.44
C ARG A 288 -3.93 8.98 28.51
N GLN A 289 -4.01 8.28 27.38
CA GLN A 289 -4.57 6.93 27.27
C GLN A 289 -3.74 5.89 28.06
N ALA A 290 -2.42 6.10 28.17
CA ALA A 290 -1.49 5.18 28.83
C ALA A 290 -1.51 5.25 30.37
N ALA A 291 -2.46 5.98 30.97
CA ALA A 291 -2.56 6.14 32.42
C ALA A 291 -2.70 4.77 33.14
N PRO A 292 -2.27 4.64 34.41
CA PRO A 292 -2.07 3.36 35.12
C PRO A 292 -3.28 2.41 35.19
N ASN A 293 -4.49 2.91 34.91
CA ASN A 293 -5.75 2.17 35.01
C ASN A 293 -6.28 1.69 33.65
N ARG A 294 -5.52 1.86 32.56
CA ARG A 294 -5.90 1.41 31.21
C ARG A 294 -5.01 0.26 30.72
N ASN A 295 -5.50 -0.41 29.69
CA ASN A 295 -4.89 -1.59 29.10
C ASN A 295 -3.46 -1.28 28.58
N PRO A 296 -2.40 -1.84 29.18
CA PRO A 296 -1.02 -1.56 28.78
C PRO A 296 -0.67 -2.07 27.37
N TYR A 297 -1.53 -2.88 26.75
CA TYR A 297 -1.35 -3.40 25.39
C TYR A 297 -1.83 -2.44 24.29
N GLU A 298 -2.70 -1.48 24.60
CA GLU A 298 -3.22 -0.53 23.60
C GLU A 298 -2.23 0.62 23.32
N TRP A 299 -1.47 1.02 24.33
CA TRP A 299 -0.52 2.13 24.22
C TRP A 299 0.56 1.95 23.15
N PRO A 300 1.24 0.77 23.04
CA PRO A 300 2.17 0.52 21.94
C PRO A 300 1.52 0.65 20.55
N MET A 301 0.28 0.17 20.39
CA MET A 301 -0.43 0.22 19.11
C MET A 301 -0.70 1.67 18.67
N TYR A 302 -1.08 2.56 19.60
CA TYR A 302 -1.29 3.98 19.29
C TYR A 302 0.00 4.66 18.82
N LEU A 303 1.10 4.44 19.53
CA LEU A 303 2.40 4.99 19.15
C LEU A 303 2.89 4.42 17.81
N GLU A 304 2.64 3.14 17.53
CA GLU A 304 2.96 2.53 16.23
C GLU A 304 2.22 3.19 15.07
N ASN A 305 0.92 3.50 15.24
CA ASN A 305 0.13 4.20 14.22
C ASN A 305 0.61 5.63 14.00
N ILE A 306 0.94 6.36 15.08
CA ILE A 306 1.50 7.71 15.00
C ILE A 306 2.85 7.69 14.26
N ALA A 307 3.76 6.80 14.65
CA ALA A 307 5.06 6.64 13.98
C ALA A 307 4.90 6.29 12.50
N LEU A 308 3.95 5.42 12.16
CA LEU A 308 3.67 5.08 10.77
C LEU A 308 3.19 6.30 9.97
N ALA A 309 2.33 7.14 10.56
CA ALA A 309 1.86 8.37 9.95
C ALA A 309 2.99 9.40 9.79
N GLU A 310 3.82 9.60 10.82
CA GLU A 310 5.02 10.43 10.78
C GLU A 310 5.99 9.98 9.68
N ALA A 311 6.24 8.67 9.57
CA ALA A 311 7.10 8.10 8.53
C ALA A 311 6.53 8.33 7.12
N LYS A 312 5.22 8.09 6.93
CA LYS A 312 4.52 8.36 5.66
C LYS A 312 4.50 9.86 5.31
N ALA A 313 4.61 10.73 6.31
CA ALA A 313 4.74 12.18 6.16
C ALA A 313 6.18 12.64 5.89
N GLY A 314 7.16 11.72 5.86
CA GLY A 314 8.57 12.02 5.69
C GLY A 314 9.27 12.52 6.97
N GLN A 315 8.64 12.39 8.14
CA GLN A 315 9.19 12.77 9.44
C GLN A 315 9.88 11.58 10.12
N PHE A 316 10.85 10.94 9.45
CA PHE A 316 11.47 9.68 9.90
C PHE A 316 12.10 9.74 11.29
N TYR A 317 12.81 10.82 11.62
CA TYR A 317 13.38 10.98 12.97
C TYR A 317 12.31 11.09 14.05
N ALA A 318 11.17 11.74 13.76
CA ALA A 318 10.03 11.77 14.67
C ALA A 318 9.42 10.37 14.82
N ALA A 319 9.21 9.66 13.70
CA ALA A 319 8.71 8.28 13.71
C ALA A 319 9.58 7.33 14.54
N LEU A 320 10.90 7.42 14.42
CA LEU A 320 11.85 6.63 15.21
C LEU A 320 11.83 7.03 16.69
N ALA A 321 11.76 8.33 17.00
CA ALA A 321 11.62 8.81 18.37
C ALA A 321 10.28 8.37 19.00
N THR A 322 9.22 8.27 18.21
CA THR A 322 7.92 7.73 18.63
C THR A 322 8.02 6.23 18.92
N LEU A 323 8.65 5.45 18.03
CA LEU A 323 8.84 4.00 18.22
C LEU A 323 9.79 3.66 19.37
N SER A 324 10.76 4.52 19.70
CA SER A 324 11.68 4.28 20.82
C SER A 324 10.97 4.30 22.18
N ARG A 325 9.78 4.93 22.26
CA ARG A 325 8.93 4.96 23.45
C ARG A 325 8.12 3.67 23.65
N THR A 326 8.09 2.76 22.66
CA THR A 326 7.42 1.46 22.76
C THR A 326 8.36 0.36 23.31
N THR A 327 7.82 -0.67 23.97
CA THR A 327 8.65 -1.77 24.52
C THR A 327 9.30 -2.61 23.41
N LYS A 328 10.48 -3.20 23.71
CA LYS A 328 11.35 -3.88 22.73
C LYS A 328 10.68 -5.05 21.96
N ARG A 329 9.69 -5.75 22.54
CA ARG A 329 9.12 -6.97 21.92
C ARG A 329 7.98 -6.72 20.93
N HIS A 330 7.18 -5.65 21.09
CA HIS A 330 6.03 -5.40 20.19
C HIS A 330 6.42 -4.60 18.93
N SER A 331 7.51 -3.82 18.99
CA SER A 331 7.86 -2.86 17.95
C SER A 331 8.70 -3.38 16.78
N TRP A 332 9.13 -4.65 16.80
CA TRP A 332 10.05 -5.18 15.77
C TRP A 332 9.46 -5.08 14.35
N TYR A 333 8.21 -5.52 14.18
CA TYR A 333 7.53 -5.56 12.88
C TYR A 333 7.24 -4.16 12.34
N GLN A 334 6.93 -3.21 13.22
CA GLN A 334 6.65 -1.82 12.83
C GLN A 334 7.92 -1.02 12.57
N ARG A 335 9.01 -1.26 13.31
CA ARG A 335 10.34 -0.72 12.98
C ARG A 335 10.78 -1.17 11.59
N ILE A 336 10.56 -2.44 11.25
CA ILE A 336 10.81 -2.95 9.89
C ILE A 336 9.89 -2.27 8.86
N LYS A 337 8.61 -2.02 9.17
CA LYS A 337 7.72 -1.28 8.27
C LYS A 337 8.16 0.16 8.05
N VAL A 338 8.53 0.88 9.12
CA VAL A 338 9.05 2.26 9.03
C VAL A 338 10.35 2.28 8.23
N ALA A 339 11.27 1.35 8.49
CA ALA A 339 12.49 1.20 7.70
C ALA A 339 12.19 0.88 6.24
N LYS A 340 11.22 0.00 5.93
CA LYS A 340 10.77 -0.26 4.54
C LYS A 340 10.21 0.99 3.86
N ILE A 341 9.49 1.84 4.59
CA ILE A 341 8.95 3.10 4.07
C ILE A 341 10.07 4.10 3.80
N GLU A 342 11.03 4.22 4.72
CA GLU A 342 12.23 5.06 4.56
C GLU A 342 13.03 4.61 3.33
N LEU A 343 13.32 3.32 3.22
CA LEU A 343 13.99 2.68 2.08
C LEU A 343 13.27 2.88 0.74
N ALA A 344 11.94 2.99 0.77
CA ALA A 344 11.14 3.26 -0.42
C ALA A 344 11.11 4.75 -0.80
N SER A 345 11.50 5.65 0.10
CA SER A 345 11.33 7.11 -0.01
C SER A 345 12.64 7.89 -0.21
N THR A 346 13.80 7.34 0.15
CA THR A 346 15.11 8.02 0.06
C THR A 346 16.22 7.15 -0.53
N TYR A 347 17.21 7.78 -1.16
CA TYR A 347 18.51 7.20 -1.55
C TYR A 347 19.43 6.90 -0.34
N TYR A 348 18.96 7.01 0.90
CA TYR A 348 19.77 6.98 2.12
C TYR A 348 19.67 5.65 2.88
N LEU A 349 19.82 4.56 2.12
CA LEU A 349 19.96 3.19 2.60
C LEU A 349 20.99 2.99 3.74
N PRO A 350 22.18 3.64 3.75
CA PRO A 350 23.19 3.40 4.79
C PRO A 350 22.75 3.84 6.19
N ALA A 351 22.06 4.98 6.30
CA ALA A 351 21.57 5.49 7.58
C ALA A 351 20.47 4.60 8.16
N THR A 352 19.57 4.09 7.32
CA THR A 352 18.52 3.16 7.74
C THR A 352 19.11 1.83 8.24
N LEU A 353 20.21 1.36 7.66
CA LEU A 353 20.87 0.13 8.07
C LEU A 353 21.73 0.30 9.33
N GLU A 354 22.44 1.43 9.50
CA GLU A 354 23.12 1.77 10.76
C GLU A 354 22.13 1.85 11.95
N ILE A 355 20.92 2.37 11.71
CA ILE A 355 19.87 2.46 12.74
C ILE A 355 19.31 1.07 13.08
N LEU A 356 19.13 0.19 12.10
CA LEU A 356 18.69 -1.20 12.31
C LEU A 356 19.75 -2.05 13.02
N GLU A 357 21.03 -1.82 12.73
CA GLU A 357 22.17 -2.44 13.40
C GLU A 357 22.31 -1.94 14.85
N ALA A 358 22.32 -0.62 15.07
CA ALA A 358 22.42 -0.01 16.40
C ALA A 358 21.24 -0.34 17.32
N SER A 359 20.09 -0.72 16.75
CA SER A 359 18.91 -1.17 17.50
C SER A 359 18.88 -2.69 17.76
N GLY A 360 19.86 -3.44 17.24
CA GLY A 360 19.97 -4.91 17.37
C GLY A 360 18.90 -5.67 16.59
N VAL A 361 18.36 -5.07 15.52
CA VAL A 361 17.21 -5.57 14.74
C VAL A 361 17.62 -6.56 13.65
N LEU A 362 18.85 -6.44 13.14
CA LEU A 362 19.45 -7.35 12.16
C LEU A 362 20.79 -7.82 12.69
N ASN A 363 21.14 -9.09 12.46
CA ASN A 363 22.54 -9.50 12.60
C ASN A 363 23.35 -8.98 11.41
N GLU A 364 24.68 -8.98 11.55
CA GLU A 364 25.60 -8.45 10.54
C GLU A 364 25.34 -9.06 9.15
N ASP A 365 25.01 -10.35 9.05
CA ASP A 365 24.74 -11.04 7.78
C ASP A 365 23.45 -10.57 7.10
N GLU A 366 22.40 -10.26 7.88
CA GLU A 366 21.14 -9.74 7.37
C GLU A 366 21.26 -8.26 6.95
N VAL A 367 22.05 -7.48 7.70
CA VAL A 367 22.44 -6.10 7.33
C VAL A 367 23.19 -6.12 6.00
N GLN A 368 24.20 -6.99 5.87
CA GLN A 368 25.00 -7.13 4.65
C GLN A 368 24.16 -7.63 3.46
N SER A 369 23.21 -8.53 3.68
CA SER A 369 22.29 -8.99 2.64
C SER A 369 21.37 -7.87 2.16
N ALA A 370 20.78 -7.09 3.07
CA ALA A 370 19.95 -5.94 2.72
C ALA A 370 20.77 -4.83 2.04
N LEU A 371 21.99 -4.56 2.53
CA LEU A 371 22.97 -3.66 1.90
C LEU A 371 23.28 -4.10 0.49
N SER A 372 23.52 -5.39 0.25
CA SER A 372 23.86 -5.90 -1.07
C SER A 372 22.73 -5.73 -2.09
N ILE A 373 21.48 -6.01 -1.68
CA ILE A 373 20.28 -5.88 -2.52
C ILE A 373 20.04 -4.41 -2.87
N ALA A 374 20.13 -3.53 -1.89
CA ALA A 374 19.82 -2.13 -2.11
C ALA A 374 21.01 -1.35 -2.72
N THR A 375 22.25 -1.78 -2.52
CA THR A 375 23.44 -1.33 -3.29
C THR A 375 23.29 -1.70 -4.76
N ALA A 376 22.87 -2.94 -5.08
CA ALA A 376 22.59 -3.35 -6.45
C ALA A 376 21.49 -2.50 -7.10
N ARG A 377 20.44 -2.15 -6.34
CA ARG A 377 19.35 -1.27 -6.80
C ARG A 377 19.80 0.17 -7.05
N ILE A 378 20.62 0.74 -6.16
CA ILE A 378 21.20 2.09 -6.32
C ILE A 378 22.15 2.14 -7.51
N GLN A 379 23.04 1.15 -7.65
CA GLN A 379 23.96 1.05 -8.79
C GLN A 379 23.19 0.96 -10.12
N TYR A 380 22.13 0.16 -10.16
CA TYR A 380 21.26 0.06 -11.33
C TYR A 380 20.59 1.40 -11.70
N GLN A 381 20.05 2.12 -10.71
CA GLN A 381 19.44 3.44 -10.95
C GLN A 381 20.46 4.49 -11.40
N LEU A 382 21.66 4.51 -10.82
CA LEU A 382 22.75 5.40 -11.25
C LEU A 382 23.19 5.10 -12.69
N GLN A 383 23.21 3.84 -13.08
CA GLN A 383 23.53 3.42 -14.44
C GLN A 383 22.43 3.82 -15.44
N MET A 384 21.16 3.77 -15.05
CA MET A 384 20.05 4.29 -15.88
C MET A 384 20.12 5.81 -16.05
N MET A 385 20.46 6.54 -14.98
CA MET A 385 20.63 8.00 -15.03
C MET A 385 21.84 8.42 -15.86
N SER A 386 22.95 7.70 -15.81
CA SER A 386 24.11 7.98 -16.65
C SER A 386 23.81 7.70 -18.12
N SER A 387 23.08 6.62 -18.42
CA SER A 387 22.64 6.27 -19.78
C SER A 387 21.71 7.32 -20.40
N GLN A 388 20.82 7.94 -19.61
CA GLN A 388 19.97 9.04 -20.08
C GLN A 388 20.73 10.35 -20.29
N ARG A 389 21.81 10.61 -19.53
CA ARG A 389 22.68 11.79 -19.76
C ARG A 389 23.45 11.70 -21.07
N TYR A 390 23.83 10.51 -21.52
CA TYR A 390 24.47 10.34 -22.84
C TYR A 390 23.51 10.59 -24.01
N LEU A 391 22.21 10.34 -23.84
CA LEU A 391 21.19 10.65 -24.85
C LEU A 391 20.94 12.16 -25.02
N PHE A 392 21.14 12.97 -23.97
CA PHE A 392 20.96 14.43 -24.01
C PHE A 392 22.20 15.20 -24.49
N ILE A 393 23.36 14.55 -24.59
CA ILE A 393 24.60 15.14 -25.12
C ILE A 393 24.79 14.80 -26.61
N SER A 394 23.90 13.98 -27.20
CA SER A 394 23.97 13.54 -28.60
C SER A 394 22.78 13.96 -29.47
N ILE A 395 22.04 15.00 -29.04
CA ILE A 395 21.15 15.83 -29.87
C ILE A 395 21.76 17.23 -29.89
#